data_AF-A0A1T4RU24-F1
#
_entry.id   AF-A0A1T4RU24-F1
#
_cell.length_a   1.000
_cell.length_b   1.000
_cell.length_c   1.000
_cell.angle_alpha   90.00
_cell.angle_beta   90.00
_cell.angle_gamma   90.00
#
_symmetry.space_group_name_H-M   'P 1'
#
loop_
_entity.id
_entity.type
_entity.pdbx_description
1 polymer ?
#
loop_
_entity_poly.entity_id
_entity_poly.type
_entity_poly.pdbx_seq_one_letter_code
_entity_poly.pdbx_strand_id
1 'polypeptide(L)'
;MIENLAFFMYRPPKSHAQTSLFCSLEEQLNHKHPLYVLANKIDWNKFETEFSKLFDEKMGAPNKPIRLMTGLIILKHIRNVSDE
;
A
#
# COMPACT_ATOMS: atom_id res chain seq x y z
N MET A 1 41.71 29.11 -4.26
CA MET A 1 40.48 29.14 -5.09
C MET A 1 40.18 27.74 -5.64
N ILE A 2 40.23 26.70 -4.79
CA ILE A 2 40.02 25.29 -5.20
C ILE A 2 39.22 24.52 -4.14
N GLU A 3 39.26 24.96 -2.88
CA GLU A 3 38.54 24.33 -1.76
C GLU A 3 37.01 24.44 -1.86
N ASN A 4 36.48 25.42 -2.58
CA ASN A 4 35.03 25.62 -2.72
C ASN A 4 34.37 24.67 -3.74
N LEU A 5 35.13 24.03 -4.63
CA LEU A 5 34.56 23.09 -5.62
C LEU A 5 34.28 21.71 -4.99
N ALA A 6 35.14 21.26 -4.09
CA ALA A 6 35.00 19.96 -3.42
C ALA A 6 33.71 19.90 -2.58
N PHE A 7 33.35 21.01 -1.93
CA PHE A 7 32.11 21.14 -1.17
C PHE A 7 30.84 21.04 -2.04
N PHE A 8 30.88 21.57 -3.27
CA PHE A 8 29.75 21.50 -4.20
C PHE A 8 29.58 20.10 -4.83
N MET A 9 30.69 19.38 -5.00
CA MET A 9 30.70 18.01 -5.54
C MET A 9 30.36 16.95 -4.49
N TYR A 10 30.53 17.23 -3.19
CA TYR A 10 30.09 16.35 -2.11
C TYR A 10 28.58 16.53 -1.85
N ARG A 11 27.75 15.94 -2.72
CA ARG A 11 26.39 15.59 -2.30
C ARG A 11 26.48 14.28 -1.51
N PRO A 12 26.29 14.28 -0.18
CA PRO A 12 26.12 13.01 0.51
C PRO A 12 24.96 12.28 -0.17
N PRO A 13 25.10 10.98 -0.46
CA PRO A 13 23.99 10.21 -0.99
C PRO A 13 22.82 10.44 -0.04
N LYS A 14 21.66 10.87 -0.58
CA LYS A 14 20.44 10.90 0.20
C LYS A 14 20.29 9.48 0.74
N SER A 15 20.51 9.33 2.04
CA SER A 15 20.16 8.12 2.78
C SER A 15 18.66 7.96 2.58
N HIS A 16 18.29 7.28 1.50
CA HIS A 16 17.05 6.54 1.51
C HIS A 16 17.40 5.46 2.51
N ALA A 17 17.08 5.71 3.78
CA ALA A 17 17.18 4.73 4.83
C ALA A 17 16.67 3.45 4.20
N GLN A 18 17.57 2.50 3.96
CA GLN A 18 17.24 1.26 3.30
C GLN A 18 16.18 0.67 4.23
N THR A 19 14.91 0.79 3.84
CA THR A 19 13.80 0.32 4.67
C THR A 19 14.13 -1.11 4.95
N SER A 20 14.46 -1.40 6.20
CA SER A 20 14.84 -2.74 6.60
C SER A 20 13.70 -3.66 6.18
N LEU A 21 13.97 -4.95 5.94
CA LEU A 21 12.92 -5.92 5.64
C LEU A 21 11.83 -6.01 6.74
N PHE A 22 12.02 -5.32 7.86
CA PHE A 22 11.10 -5.21 8.99
C PHE A 22 10.22 -3.96 8.97
N CYS A 23 10.31 -3.10 7.96
CA CYS A 23 9.41 -1.95 7.83
C CYS A 23 8.01 -2.43 7.38
N SER A 24 6.97 -1.89 8.00
CA SER A 24 5.60 -2.22 7.63
C SER A 24 5.28 -1.70 6.22
N LEU A 25 4.36 -2.35 5.51
CA LEU A 25 3.92 -1.88 4.19
C LEU A 25 3.41 -0.43 4.26
N GLU A 26 2.77 -0.05 5.38
CA GLU A 26 2.28 1.29 5.62
C GLU A 26 3.39 2.35 5.65
N GLU A 27 4.54 2.04 6.24
CA GLU A 27 5.71 2.92 6.27
C GLU A 27 6.35 3.08 4.88
N GLN A 28 6.20 2.08 4.01
CA GLN A 28 6.76 2.09 2.66
C GLN A 28 5.90 2.88 1.66
N LEU A 29 4.65 3.18 2.00
CA LEU A 29 3.71 3.87 1.11
C LEU A 29 3.82 5.39 1.21
N ASN A 30 3.53 6.08 0.11
CA ASN A 30 3.42 7.54 0.12
C ASN A 30 2.12 7.97 0.82
N HIS A 31 2.23 8.56 2.01
CA HIS A 31 1.09 8.98 2.83
C HIS A 31 0.25 10.10 2.20
N LYS A 32 0.78 10.81 1.20
CA LYS A 32 0.04 11.83 0.42
C LYS A 32 -0.71 11.25 -0.77
N HIS A 33 -0.53 9.97 -1.08
CA HIS A 33 -1.18 9.36 -2.24
C HIS A 33 -2.70 9.29 -2.03
N PRO A 34 -3.54 9.71 -2.99
CA PRO A 34 -4.99 9.76 -2.81
C PRO A 34 -5.61 8.43 -2.37
N LEU A 35 -5.16 7.30 -2.93
CA LEU A 35 -5.65 5.97 -2.53
C LEU A 35 -5.26 5.58 -1.10
N TYR A 36 -4.09 6.03 -0.61
CA TYR A 36 -3.68 5.77 0.76
C TYR A 36 -4.57 6.55 1.74
N VAL A 37 -4.79 7.84 1.46
CA VAL A 37 -5.70 8.69 2.24
C VAL A 37 -7.13 8.14 2.22
N LEU A 38 -7.61 7.70 1.05
CA LEU A 38 -8.93 7.10 0.92
C LEU A 38 -9.05 5.81 1.71
N ALA A 39 -8.08 4.90 1.59
CA ALA A 39 -8.09 3.64 2.32
C ALA A 39 -8.14 3.84 3.84
N ASN A 40 -7.51 4.90 4.36
CA ASN A 40 -7.55 5.19 5.80
C ASN A 40 -8.85 5.87 6.27
N LYS A 41 -9.68 6.39 5.35
CA LYS A 41 -10.98 6.99 5.68
C LYS A 41 -12.13 5.98 5.66
N ILE A 42 -11.94 4.83 5.04
CA ILE A 42 -12.97 3.79 4.91
C ILE A 42 -13.01 2.97 6.20
N ASP A 43 -14.20 2.81 6.78
CA ASP A 43 -14.43 1.86 7.87
C ASP A 43 -14.49 0.42 7.33
N TRP A 44 -13.32 -0.21 7.20
CA TRP A 44 -13.20 -1.57 6.69
C TRP A 44 -13.90 -2.60 7.59
N ASN A 45 -13.96 -2.39 8.91
CA ASN A 45 -14.56 -3.34 9.85
C ASN A 45 -16.06 -3.50 9.62
N LYS A 46 -16.74 -2.42 9.23
CA LYS A 46 -18.15 -2.48 8.82
C LYS A 46 -18.34 -3.43 7.64
N PHE A 47 -17.47 -3.35 6.63
CA PHE A 47 -17.53 -4.23 5.47
C PHE A 47 -17.17 -5.66 5.86
N GLU A 48 -16.12 -5.88 6.65
CA GLU A 48 -15.79 -7.23 7.14
C GLU A 48 -16.97 -7.88 7.86
N THR A 49 -17.68 -7.13 8.70
CA THR A 49 -18.82 -7.65 9.47
C THR A 49 -20.03 -7.97 8.61
N GLU A 50 -20.33 -7.14 7.60
CA GLU A 50 -21.46 -7.39 6.72
C GLU A 50 -21.18 -8.51 5.71
N PHE A 51 -19.96 -8.55 5.16
CA PHE A 51 -19.58 -9.55 4.17
C PHE A 51 -19.22 -10.90 4.79
N SER A 52 -18.76 -10.96 6.05
CA SER A 52 -18.45 -12.25 6.71
C SER A 52 -19.63 -13.21 6.72
N LYS A 53 -20.86 -12.69 6.83
CA LYS A 53 -22.12 -13.45 6.79
C LYS A 53 -22.33 -14.22 5.47
N LEU A 54 -21.65 -13.81 4.40
CA LEU A 54 -21.75 -14.43 3.08
C LEU A 54 -20.74 -15.57 2.89
N PHE A 55 -19.79 -15.73 3.82
CA PHE A 55 -18.79 -16.79 3.78
C PHE A 55 -19.13 -17.86 4.83
N ASP A 56 -18.93 -19.13 4.45
CA ASP A 56 -19.09 -20.25 5.37
C ASP A 56 -17.76 -20.47 6.12
N GLU A 57 -17.82 -20.48 7.45
CA GLU A 57 -16.64 -20.68 8.31
C GLU A 57 -16.09 -22.12 8.24
N LYS A 58 -16.94 -23.09 7.89
CA LYS A 58 -16.64 -24.52 7.97
C LYS A 58 -16.36 -25.13 6.60
N MET A 59 -16.82 -24.50 5.52
CA MET A 59 -16.68 -25.03 4.18
C MET A 59 -16.08 -24.02 3.21
N GLY A 60 -15.06 -24.46 2.47
CA GLY A 60 -14.39 -23.64 1.45
C GLY A 60 -13.11 -22.95 1.95
N ALA A 61 -12.61 -22.01 1.14
CA ALA A 61 -11.43 -21.25 1.51
C ALA A 61 -11.81 -20.14 2.52
N PRO A 62 -10.98 -19.89 3.54
CA PRO A 62 -11.24 -18.84 4.51
C PRO A 62 -11.34 -17.49 3.82
N ASN A 63 -12.20 -16.63 4.36
CA ASN A 63 -12.38 -15.29 3.83
C ASN A 63 -11.01 -14.58 3.70
N LYS A 64 -10.87 -13.81 2.64
CA LYS A 64 -9.75 -12.88 2.51
C LYS A 64 -10.26 -11.54 3.02
N PRO A 65 -9.39 -10.71 3.62
CA PRO A 65 -9.79 -9.36 4.03
C PRO A 65 -10.42 -8.63 2.83
N ILE A 66 -11.59 -8.04 3.04
CA ILE A 66 -12.35 -7.29 2.04
C ILE A 66 -11.51 -6.15 1.46
N ARG A 67 -10.66 -5.53 2.30
CA ARG A 67 -9.69 -4.51 1.86
C ARG A 67 -8.74 -5.05 0.78
N LEU A 68 -8.27 -6.29 0.94
CA LEU A 68 -7.39 -6.93 -0.04
C LEU A 68 -8.14 -7.20 -1.35
N MET A 69 -9.34 -7.79 -1.26
CA MET A 69 -10.16 -8.09 -2.44
C MET A 69 -10.48 -6.82 -3.24
N THR A 70 -10.89 -5.75 -2.54
CA THR A 70 -11.16 -4.45 -3.15
C THR A 70 -9.92 -3.87 -3.83
N GLY A 71 -8.75 -3.95 -3.17
CA GLY A 71 -7.49 -3.52 -3.75
C GLY A 71 -7.13 -4.28 -5.03
N LEU A 72 -7.34 -5.61 -5.06
CA LEU A 72 -7.10 -6.43 -6.24
C LEU A 72 -8.02 -6.06 -7.41
N ILE A 73 -9.30 -5.76 -7.14
CA ILE A 73 -10.25 -5.32 -8.17
C ILE A 73 -9.82 -3.98 -8.77
N ILE A 74 -9.42 -3.02 -7.92
CA ILE A 74 -8.91 -1.73 -8.38
C ILE A 74 -7.66 -1.91 -9.24
N LEU A 75 -6.73 -2.78 -8.83
CA LEU A 75 -5.52 -3.08 -9.60
C LEU A 75 -5.84 -3.75 -10.94
N LYS A 76 -6.80 -4.69 -10.97
CA LYS A 76 -7.26 -5.34 -12.19
C LYS A 76 -7.76 -4.30 -13.20
N HIS A 77 -8.56 -3.34 -12.74
CA HIS A 77 -9.07 -2.26 -13.58
C HIS A 77 -7.96 -1.31 -14.05
N ILE A 78 -7.11 -0.80 -13.15
CA ILE A 78 -6.01 0.13 -13.50
C ILE A 78 -5.04 -0.48 -14.52
N ARG A 79 -4.83 -1.79 -14.46
CA ARG A 79 -3.90 -2.50 -15.35
C ARG A 79 -4.53 -2.95 -16.67
N ASN A 80 -5.80 -2.59 -16.93
CA ASN A 80 -6.55 -2.98 -18.13
C ASN A 80 -6.51 -4.51 -18.39
N VAL A 81 -6.49 -5.28 -17.30
CA VAL A 81 -6.63 -6.75 -17.28
C VAL A 81 -8.03 -7.14 -16.80
N SER A 82 -8.93 -6.15 -16.78
CA SER A 82 -10.36 -6.38 -16.72
C SER A 82 -10.89 -6.58 -18.13
N ASP A 83 -11.83 -7.51 -18.27
CA ASP A 83 -12.57 -7.72 -19.53
C ASP A 83 -13.67 -6.65 -19.72
N GLU A 84 -13.88 -5.80 -18.71
CA GLU A 84 -14.68 -4.57 -18.72
C GLU A 84 -13.80 -3.35 -18.99
#